data_AF-X1PRH3-F1
#
_entry.id   AF-X1PRH3-F1
#
_cell.length_a   1.000
_cell.length_b   1.000
_cell.length_c   1.000
_cell.angle_alpha   90.00
_cell.angle_beta   90.00
_cell.angle_gamma   90.00
#
_symmetry.space_group_name_H-M   'P 1'
#
loop_
_entity.id
_entity.type
_entity.pdbx_description
1 polymer ?
#
loop_
_entity_poly.entity_id
_entity_poly.type
_entity_poly.pdbx_seq_one_letter_code
_entity_poly.pdbx_strand_id
1 'polypeptide(L)' 'MTKRRRFTPEFKAQVVLDMITTPKSAGQASREYDIKDSVLSRWKQEFIERSPMLFEQSPV' A
#
# COMPACT_ATOMS: atom_id res chain seq x y z
N MET A 1 24.19 11.57 -1.21
CA MET A 1 23.52 10.35 -0.68
C MET A 1 22.01 10.53 -0.81
N THR A 2 21.35 9.82 -1.71
CA THR A 2 19.89 9.87 -1.84
C THR A 2 19.28 9.18 -0.61
N LYS A 3 18.68 9.98 0.29
CA LYS A 3 17.93 9.50 1.45
C LYS A 3 16.79 8.63 0.91
N ARG A 4 16.94 7.31 0.94
CA ARG A 4 15.85 6.38 0.58
C ARG A 4 14.71 6.63 1.55
N ARG A 5 13.61 7.17 1.07
CA ARG A 5 12.40 7.37 1.86
C ARG A 5 11.92 6.00 2.32
N ARG A 6 11.98 5.74 3.63
CA ARG A 6 11.56 4.47 4.22
C ARG A 6 10.14 4.68 4.72
N PHE A 7 9.20 3.96 4.12
CA PHE A 7 7.80 3.96 4.53
C PHE A 7 7.57 2.85 5.54
N THR A 8 6.90 3.18 6.65
CA THR A 8 6.53 2.18 7.66
C THR A 8 5.50 1.20 7.08
N PRO A 9 5.41 -0.03 7.60
CA PRO A 9 4.40 -0.99 7.17
C PRO A 9 2.97 -0.43 7.32
N GLU A 10 2.69 0.27 8.42
CA GLU A 10 1.40 0.91 8.69
C GLU A 10 1.05 1.95 7.64
N PHE A 11 1.99 2.83 7.28
CA PHE A 11 1.75 3.86 6.27
C PHE A 11 1.46 3.24 4.90
N LYS A 12 2.19 2.19 4.51
CA LYS A 12 1.91 1.47 3.26
C LYS A 12 0.50 0.89 3.24
N ALA A 13 0.09 0.26 4.34
CA ALA A 13 -1.25 -0.31 4.48
C ALA A 13 -2.33 0.77 4.39
N GLN A 14 -2.17 1.91 5.09
CA GLN A 14 -3.11 3.03 5.01
C GLN A 14 -3.27 3.56 3.59
N VAL A 15 -2.15 3.78 2.88
CA VAL A 15 -2.18 4.28 1.50
C VAL A 15 -2.88 3.28 0.56
N VAL A 16 -2.57 1.99 0.70
CA VAL A 16 -3.22 0.95 -0.13
C VAL A 16 -4.71 0.84 0.18
N LEU A 17 -5.09 0.90 1.46
CA LEU A 17 -6.50 0.87 1.86
C LEU A 17 -7.25 2.08 1.30
N ASP A 18 -6.72 3.30 1.44
CA ASP A 18 -7.30 4.52 0.87
C ASP A 18 -7.51 4.39 -0.65
N MET A 19 -6.54 3.81 -1.37
CA MET A 19 -6.64 3.53 -2.80
C MET A 19 -7.69 2.46 -3.18
N ILE A 20 -8.05 1.56 -2.26
CA ILE A 20 -9.05 0.51 -2.49
C ILE A 20 -10.45 1.01 -2.07
N THR A 21 -10.54 1.78 -0.98
CA THR A 21 -11.80 2.25 -0.40
C THR A 21 -12.32 3.53 -1.07
N THR A 22 -11.43 4.34 -1.63
CA THR A 22 -11.78 5.60 -2.28
C THR A 22 -11.60 5.46 -3.79
N PRO A 23 -12.44 6.10 -4.64
CA PRO A 23 -12.26 6.15 -6.10
C PRO A 23 -11.02 6.95 -6.56
N LYS A 24 -10.00 7.09 -5.70
CA LYS A 24 -8.73 7.73 -6.02
C LYS A 24 -7.92 6.81 -6.94
N SER A 25 -7.68 7.25 -8.17
CA SER A 25 -6.74 6.59 -9.07
C SER A 25 -5.31 6.63 -8.51
N ALA A 26 -4.48 5.66 -8.89
CA ALA A 26 -3.06 5.62 -8.49
C ALA A 26 -2.30 6.92 -8.80
N GLY A 27 -2.69 7.65 -9.87
CA GLY A 27 -2.12 8.96 -10.19
C GLY A 27 -2.49 10.08 -9.21
N GLN A 28 -3.65 10.01 -8.55
CA GLN A 28 -4.04 10.96 -7.49
C GLN A 28 -3.25 10.67 -6.21
N ALA A 29 -3.21 9.41 -5.79
CA ALA A 29 -2.41 8.98 -4.64
C ALA A 29 -0.90 9.25 -4.85
N SER A 30 -0.42 9.11 -6.09
CA SER A 30 0.97 9.42 -6.44
C SER A 30 1.34 10.87 -6.16
N ARG A 31 0.44 11.80 -6.47
CA ARG A 31 0.61 13.24 -6.24
C ARG A 31 0.42 13.63 -4.78
N GLU A 32 -0.55 13.00 -4.10
CA GLU A 32 -0.88 13.28 -2.70
C GLU A 32 0.24 12.81 -1.75
N TYR A 33 0.74 11.59 -1.93
CA TYR A 33 1.75 11.01 -1.06
C TYR A 33 3.19 11.22 -1.57
N ASP A 34 3.36 11.85 -2.74
CA ASP A 34 4.63 12.01 -3.47
C ASP A 34 5.32 10.65 -3.74
N ILE A 35 4.55 9.64 -4.15
CA ILE A 35 5.02 8.27 -4.36
C ILE A 35 4.85 7.91 -5.82
N LYS A 36 5.84 7.27 -6.44
CA LYS A 36 5.70 6.81 -7.83
C LYS A 36 4.54 5.83 -7.97
N ASP A 37 3.76 5.97 -9.04
CA ASP A 37 2.64 5.07 -9.37
C ASP A 37 3.07 3.59 -9.31
N SER A 38 4.26 3.26 -9.80
CA SER A 38 4.73 1.87 -9.88
C SER A 38 5.00 1.29 -8.49
N VAL A 39 5.36 2.14 -7.52
CA VAL A 39 5.54 1.74 -6.11
C VAL A 39 4.18 1.50 -5.46
N LEU A 40 3.20 2.36 -5.71
CA LEU A 40 1.83 2.20 -5.23
C LEU A 40 1.17 0.94 -5.79
N SER A 41 1.31 0.70 -7.09
CA SER A 41 0.84 -0.53 -7.75
C SER A 41 1.44 -1.77 -7.12
N ARG A 42 2.76 -1.76 -6.84
CA ARG A 42 3.43 -2.86 -6.15
C ARG A 42 2.89 -3.07 -4.73
N TRP A 43 2.68 -2.01 -3.95
CA TRP A 43 2.14 -2.15 -2.60
C TRP A 43 0.71 -2.68 -2.61
N LYS A 44 -0.12 -2.24 -3.56
CA LYS A 44 -1.47 -2.76 -3.73
C LYS A 44 -1.45 -4.26 -4.03
N GLN A 45 -0.57 -4.70 -4.93
CA GLN A 45 -0.42 -6.12 -5.25
C GLN A 45 0.03 -6.93 -4.02
N GLU A 46 1.11 -6.53 -3.37
CA GLU A 46 1.63 -7.20 -2.17
C GLU A 46 0.59 -7.28 -1.05
N PHE A 47 -0.21 -6.22 -0.87
CA PHE A 47 -1.28 -6.20 0.13
C PHE A 47 -2.37 -7.22 -0.21
N ILE A 48 -2.80 -7.32 -1.47
CA ILE A 48 -3.81 -8.28 -1.91
C ILE A 48 -3.28 -9.72 -1.80
N GLU A 49 -2.01 -9.95 -2.14
CA GLU A 49 -1.40 -11.29 -2.05
C GLU A 49 -1.22 -11.75 -0.61
N ARG A 50 -0.90 -10.83 0.32
CA ARG A 50 -0.65 -11.15 1.74
C ARG A 50 -1.88 -11.00 2.62
N SER A 51 -2.93 -10.30 2.19
CA SER A 51 -4.13 -10.08 3.01
C SER A 51 -4.84 -11.37 3.42
N PRO A 52 -4.90 -12.46 2.62
CA PRO A 52 -5.53 -13.71 3.06
C PRO A 52 -4.88 -14.27 4.33
N MET A 53 -3.55 -14.15 4.45
CA MET A 53 -2.79 -14.63 5.61
C MET A 53 -3.18 -13.94 6.92
N LEU A 54 -3.73 -12.72 6.86
CA LEU A 54 -4.23 -12.01 8.05
C LEU A 54 -5.53 -12.63 8.59
N PHE A 55 -6.27 -13.35 7.75
CA PHE A 55 -7.52 -14.01 8.08
C PHE A 55 -7.37 -15.52 8.25
N GLU A 56 -6.20 -16.08 7.99
CA GLU A 56 -5.87 -17.46 8.35
C GLU A 56 -5.90 -17.57 9.88
N GLN A 57 -7.04 -17.98 10.43
CA GLN A 57 -7.18 -18.30 11.83
C GLN A 57 -6.24 -19.47 12.11
N SER A 58 -5.16 -19.22 12.86
CA SER A 58 -4.45 -20.32 13.51
C SER A 58 -5.47 -21.02 14.42
N PRO A 59 -5.75 -22.33 14.23
CA PRO A 59 -6.56 -23.05 15.20
C PRO A 59 -5.81 -22.99 16.54
N VAL A 60 -6.39 -22.27 17.50
CA VAL A 60 -6.03 -22.34 18.92
C VAL A 60 -6.75 -23.52 19.56
#